data_AF-A0A0L7L9U0-F1
#
_entry.id   AF-A0A0L7L9U0-F1
#
_cell.length_a   1.000
_cell.length_b   1.000
_cell.length_c   1.000
_cell.angle_alpha   90.00
_cell.angle_beta   90.00
_cell.angle_gamma   90.00
#
_symmetry.space_group_name_H-M   'P 1'
#
loop_
_entity.id
_entity.type
_entity.pdbx_description
1 polymer ?
#
loop_
_entity_poly.entity_id
_entity_poly.type
_entity_poly.pdbx_seq_one_letter_code
_entity_poly.pdbx_strand_id
1 'polypeptide(L)'
;MEAKLTDRPPPKDDANANTQWEHLKNYISDTFNVIWKARKPDRKRRGYISKPTWVLIQQRKDLKIQGLQNARVAGEYAGLCRSIDRHCRADKNNFIQGICEEIEVHCMKFQTADLFKKVRLLSR
;
A
#
# COMPACT_ATOMS: atom_id res chain seq x y z
N MET A 1 6.47 -2.94 12.86
CA MET A 1 6.35 -3.81 14.04
C MET A 1 6.01 -5.20 13.53
N GLU A 2 6.99 -6.10 13.50
CA GLU A 2 6.71 -7.51 13.23
C GLU A 2 5.90 -8.07 14.40
N ALA A 3 4.68 -8.54 14.13
CA ALA A 3 3.92 -9.28 15.12
C ALA A 3 4.55 -10.67 15.24
N LYS A 4 5.56 -10.81 16.12
CA LYS A 4 6.10 -12.11 16.49
C LYS A 4 5.21 -12.70 17.58
N LEU A 5 4.56 -13.82 17.29
CA LEU A 5 3.91 -14.66 18.28
C LEU A 5 5.01 -15.47 18.99
N THR A 6 5.51 -14.95 20.12
CA THR A 6 6.54 -15.63 20.94
C THR A 6 5.97 -16.62 21.96
N ASP A 7 4.67 -16.90 21.94
CA ASP A 7 3.98 -17.43 23.14
C ASP A 7 3.35 -18.82 22.99
N ARG A 8 3.92 -19.70 22.14
CA ARG A 8 3.51 -21.12 22.09
C ARG A 8 4.70 -22.01 22.42
N PRO A 9 4.59 -22.90 23.43
CA PRO A 9 5.69 -23.77 23.82
C PRO A 9 6.13 -24.65 22.65
N PRO A 10 7.43 -24.95 22.52
CA PRO A 10 7.92 -25.83 21.47
C PRO A 10 7.23 -27.20 21.54
N PRO A 11 7.03 -27.89 20.40
CA PRO A 11 6.51 -29.24 20.40
C PRO A 11 7.39 -30.11 21.28
N LYS A 12 6.79 -30.90 22.19
CA LYS A 12 7.54 -31.88 22.97
C LYS A 12 8.12 -32.91 22.00
N ASP A 13 9.43 -33.18 22.11
CA ASP A 13 10.19 -34.06 21.20
C ASP A 13 9.67 -35.50 21.12
N ASP A 14 8.77 -35.90 22.03
CA ASP A 14 8.16 -37.23 22.10
C ASP A 14 6.92 -37.43 21.19
N ALA A 15 6.52 -36.40 20.43
CA ALA A 15 5.36 -36.50 19.54
C ALA A 15 5.73 -37.22 18.23
N ASN A 16 4.99 -38.28 17.87
CA ASN A 16 5.11 -38.99 16.59
C ASN A 16 5.13 -38.00 15.40
N ALA A 17 5.90 -38.29 14.36
CA ALA A 17 6.07 -37.47 13.16
C ALA A 17 4.75 -36.94 12.57
N ASN A 18 3.68 -37.75 12.61
CA ASN A 18 2.36 -37.32 12.15
C ASN A 18 1.78 -36.16 12.98
N THR A 19 1.98 -36.19 14.30
CA THR A 19 1.55 -35.13 15.21
C THR A 19 2.37 -33.86 15.00
N GLN A 20 3.68 -33.98 14.79
CA GLN A 20 4.54 -32.85 14.45
C GLN A 20 4.16 -32.21 13.11
N TRP A 21 3.82 -33.03 12.11
CA TRP A 21 3.36 -32.57 10.80
C TRP A 21 2.04 -31.78 10.90
N GLU A 22 1.06 -32.30 11.62
CA GLU A 22 -0.21 -31.59 11.83
C GLU A 22 0.01 -30.28 12.62
N HIS A 23 0.90 -30.26 13.61
CA HIS A 23 1.27 -29.02 14.29
C HIS A 23 1.86 -27.97 13.36
N LEU A 24 2.82 -28.36 12.50
CA LEU A 24 3.44 -27.45 11.55
C LEU A 24 2.42 -26.92 10.54
N LYS A 25 1.60 -27.80 9.97
CA LYS A 25 0.55 -27.44 9.01
C LYS A 25 -0.42 -26.45 9.60
N ASN A 26 -0.91 -26.70 10.81
CA ASN A 26 -1.80 -25.80 11.53
C ASN A 26 -1.12 -24.46 11.84
N TYR A 27 0.16 -24.48 12.24
CA TYR A 27 0.91 -23.26 12.49
C TYR A 27 1.03 -22.38 11.24
N ILE A 28 1.34 -22.97 10.09
CA ILE A 28 1.41 -22.25 8.82
C ILE A 28 0.03 -21.70 8.43
N SER A 29 -1.02 -22.50 8.53
CA SER A 29 -2.39 -22.08 8.21
C SER A 29 -2.88 -20.96 9.14
N ASP A 30 -2.63 -21.06 10.44
CA ASP A 30 -3.00 -20.05 11.44
C ASP A 30 -2.25 -18.75 11.20
N THR A 31 -0.93 -18.83 11.00
CA THR A 31 -0.08 -17.67 10.69
C THR A 31 -0.56 -16.99 9.41
N PHE A 32 -0.83 -17.77 8.36
CA PHE A 32 -1.37 -17.25 7.11
C PHE A 32 -2.72 -16.55 7.33
N ASN A 33 -3.64 -17.14 8.09
CA ASN A 33 -4.94 -16.56 8.38
C ASN A 33 -4.85 -15.25 9.18
N VAL A 34 -3.95 -15.18 10.17
CA VAL A 34 -3.70 -13.95 10.94
C VAL A 34 -3.16 -12.85 10.02
N ILE A 35 -2.14 -13.16 9.21
CA ILE A 35 -1.56 -12.20 8.26
C ILE A 35 -2.60 -11.77 7.22
N TRP A 36 -3.39 -12.70 6.70
CA TRP A 36 -4.43 -12.44 5.71
C TRP A 36 -5.53 -11.53 6.26
N LYS A 37 -5.99 -11.77 7.49
CA LYS A 37 -7.00 -10.93 8.16
C LYS A 37 -6.45 -9.56 8.55
N ALA A 38 -5.18 -9.49 8.95
CA ALA A 38 -4.49 -8.23 9.25
C ALA A 38 -4.18 -7.43 7.99
N ARG A 39 -4.16 -8.08 6.82
CA ARG A 39 -4.05 -7.43 5.52
C ARG A 39 -5.32 -6.60 5.33
N LYS A 40 -5.24 -5.31 5.69
CA LYS A 40 -6.28 -4.35 5.30
C LYS A 40 -6.48 -4.54 3.80
N PRO A 41 -7.72 -4.65 3.30
CA PRO A 41 -7.94 -4.60 1.89
C PRO A 41 -7.35 -3.26 1.47
N ASP A 42 -6.20 -3.31 0.81
CA ASP A 42 -5.80 -2.22 -0.03
C ASP A 42 -6.89 -2.22 -1.09
N ARG A 43 -7.95 -1.45 -0.80
CA ARG A 43 -9.11 -1.27 -1.66
C ARG A 43 -8.55 -0.48 -2.82
N LYS A 44 -7.84 -1.18 -3.70
CA LYS A 44 -7.24 -0.74 -4.94
C LYS A 44 -7.12 0.77 -4.94
N ARG A 45 -6.26 1.34 -4.09
CA ARG A 45 -5.88 2.74 -4.24
C ARG A 45 -4.96 2.77 -5.45
N ARG A 46 -5.59 2.63 -6.63
CA ARG A 46 -4.87 2.62 -7.88
C ARG A 46 -4.19 3.97 -7.98
N GLY A 47 -2.87 3.93 -8.06
CA GLY A 47 -2.06 5.07 -8.39
C GLY A 47 -1.37 5.69 -7.19
N TYR A 48 -0.22 6.25 -7.51
CA TYR A 48 0.62 7.17 -6.77
C TYR A 48 -0.10 8.29 -5.99
N ILE A 49 -1.43 8.41 -6.10
CA ILE A 49 -2.25 9.46 -5.47
C ILE A 49 -2.30 9.27 -3.95
N SER A 50 -1.82 10.27 -3.24
CA SER A 50 -1.74 10.30 -1.79
C SER A 50 -3.08 10.58 -1.11
N LYS A 51 -3.17 10.27 0.20
CA LYS A 51 -4.38 10.55 1.00
C LYS A 51 -4.80 12.03 0.96
N PRO A 52 -3.91 13.02 1.10
CA PRO A 52 -4.27 14.44 1.00
C PRO A 52 -4.93 14.78 -0.34
N THR A 53 -4.37 14.31 -1.46
CA THR A 53 -4.93 14.55 -2.80
C THR A 53 -6.32 13.94 -2.96
N TRP A 54 -6.55 12.77 -2.37
CA TRP A 54 -7.87 12.15 -2.32
C TRP A 54 -8.91 12.98 -1.56
N VAL A 55 -8.52 13.67 -0.49
CA VAL A 55 -9.41 14.59 0.24
C VAL A 55 -9.84 15.74 -0.68
N LEU A 56 -8.92 16.34 -1.43
CA LEU A 56 -9.24 17.39 -2.40
C LEU A 56 -10.17 16.89 -3.51
N ILE A 57 -9.93 15.69 -4.04
CA ILE A 57 -10.79 15.05 -5.04
C ILE A 57 -12.21 14.87 -4.49
N GLN A 58 -12.33 14.45 -3.23
CA GLN A 58 -13.63 14.27 -2.59
C GLN A 58 -14.35 15.61 -2.41
N GLN A 59 -13.67 16.63 -1.86
CA GLN A 59 -14.22 17.98 -1.72
C GLN A 59 -14.74 18.53 -3.06
N ARG A 60 -14.00 18.33 -4.16
CA ARG A 60 -14.43 18.74 -5.50
C ARG A 60 -15.70 18.00 -5.94
N LYS A 61 -15.81 16.69 -5.66
CA LYS A 61 -17.00 15.90 -5.99
C LYS A 61 -18.21 16.41 -5.21
N ASP A 62 -18.03 16.71 -3.93
CA ASP A 62 -19.10 17.20 -3.06
C ASP A 62 -19.64 18.55 -3.56
N LEU A 63 -18.77 19.49 -3.93
CA LEU A 63 -19.19 20.77 -4.55
C LEU A 63 -19.94 20.57 -5.87
N LYS A 64 -19.52 19.59 -6.68
CA LYS A 64 -20.21 19.28 -7.94
C LYS A 64 -21.61 18.73 -7.69
N ILE A 65 -21.78 17.88 -6.68
CA ILE A 65 -23.07 17.31 -6.28
C ILE A 65 -24.03 18.41 -5.77
N GLN A 66 -23.50 19.41 -5.05
CA GLN A 66 -24.26 20.55 -4.54
C GLN A 66 -24.69 21.56 -5.64
N GLY A 67 -24.19 21.41 -6.87
CA GLY A 67 -24.73 22.11 -8.05
C GLY A 67 -24.12 23.49 -8.37
N LEU A 68 -22.97 23.86 -7.79
CA LEU A 68 -22.20 25.07 -8.16
C LEU A 68 -23.04 26.36 -8.27
N GLN A 69 -23.91 26.60 -7.28
CA GLN A 69 -25.04 27.54 -7.33
C GLN A 69 -24.68 29.03 -7.56
N ASN A 70 -23.42 29.43 -7.36
CA ASN A 70 -23.01 30.83 -7.52
C ASN A 70 -21.54 30.94 -7.97
N ALA A 71 -21.16 32.15 -8.41
CA ALA A 71 -19.82 32.43 -8.94
C ALA A 71 -18.69 32.13 -7.94
N ARG A 72 -18.93 32.30 -6.64
CA ARG A 72 -17.94 31.96 -5.59
C ARG A 72 -17.70 30.45 -5.55
N VAL A 73 -18.76 29.64 -5.47
CA VAL A 73 -18.64 28.18 -5.42
C VAL A 73 -18.04 27.62 -6.72
N ALA A 74 -18.39 28.21 -7.86
CA ALA A 74 -17.75 27.89 -9.14
C ALA A 74 -16.24 28.22 -9.14
N GLY A 75 -15.85 29.35 -8.53
CA GLY A 75 -14.45 29.73 -8.33
C GLY A 75 -13.69 28.77 -7.41
N GLU A 76 -14.31 28.35 -6.31
CA GLU A 76 -13.77 27.34 -5.39
C GLU A 76 -13.57 25.98 -6.08
N TYR A 77 -14.55 25.54 -6.88
CA TYR A 77 -14.44 24.32 -7.70
C TYR A 77 -13.26 24.40 -8.69
N ALA A 78 -13.11 25.52 -9.39
CA ALA A 78 -11.98 25.73 -10.30
C ALA A 78 -10.63 25.75 -9.56
N GLY A 79 -10.59 26.32 -8.36
CA GLY A 79 -9.43 26.30 -7.47
C GLY A 79 -9.05 24.87 -7.04
N LEU A 80 -10.04 24.05 -6.70
CA LEU A 80 -9.82 22.64 -6.37
C LEU A 80 -9.30 21.84 -7.56
N CYS A 81 -9.81 22.06 -8.78
CA CYS A 81 -9.28 21.41 -9.98
C CYS A 81 -7.78 21.69 -10.16
N ARG A 82 -7.36 22.96 -10.09
CA ARG A 82 -5.94 23.34 -10.21
C ARG A 82 -5.08 22.74 -9.09
N SER A 83 -5.62 22.71 -7.88
CA SER A 83 -4.92 22.14 -6.72
C SER A 83 -4.74 20.63 -6.88
N ILE A 84 -5.79 19.91 -7.27
CA ILE A 84 -5.75 18.47 -7.56
C ILE A 84 -4.69 18.18 -8.63
N ASP A 85 -4.65 18.95 -9.73
CA ASP A 85 -3.66 18.73 -10.78
C ASP A 85 -2.21 18.88 -10.26
N ARG A 86 -1.95 19.92 -9.47
CA ARG A 86 -0.64 20.14 -8.83
C ARG A 86 -0.28 18.97 -7.91
N HIS A 87 -1.22 18.56 -7.07
CA HIS A 87 -1.00 17.48 -6.11
C HIS A 87 -0.80 16.12 -6.79
N CYS A 88 -1.58 15.81 -7.82
CA CYS A 88 -1.40 14.59 -8.62
C CYS A 88 -0.02 14.51 -9.28
N ARG A 89 0.51 15.64 -9.77
CA ARG A 89 1.88 15.70 -10.33
C ARG A 89 2.92 15.45 -9.24
N ALA A 90 2.80 16.09 -8.09
CA ALA A 90 3.70 15.90 -6.96
C ALA A 90 3.68 14.45 -6.44
N ASP A 91 2.48 13.89 -6.28
CA ASP A 91 2.25 12.49 -5.91
C ASP A 91 2.93 11.51 -6.88
N LYS A 92 2.81 11.75 -8.19
CA LYS A 92 3.49 10.94 -9.22
C LYS A 92 5.01 11.04 -9.10
N ASN A 93 5.54 12.25 -8.94
CA ASN A 93 6.98 12.45 -8.80
C ASN A 93 7.53 11.75 -7.55
N ASN A 94 6.84 11.88 -6.42
CA ASN A 94 7.22 11.21 -5.17
C ASN A 94 7.18 9.69 -5.30
N PHE A 95 6.19 9.16 -6.01
CA PHE A 95 6.11 7.72 -6.28
C PHE A 95 7.28 7.21 -7.13
N ILE A 96 7.62 7.94 -8.21
CA ILE A 96 8.77 7.60 -9.06
C ILE A 96 10.08 7.70 -8.25
N GLN A 97 10.24 8.77 -7.49
CA GLN A 97 11.40 9.00 -6.63
C GLN A 97 11.59 7.84 -5.63
N GLY A 98 10.51 7.39 -4.98
CA GLY A 98 10.57 6.24 -4.08
C GLY A 98 10.99 4.94 -4.78
N ILE A 99 10.59 4.72 -6.04
CA ILE A 99 11.07 3.57 -6.81
C ILE A 99 12.56 3.69 -7.12
N CYS A 100 13.05 4.88 -7.47
CA CYS A 100 14.48 5.11 -7.71
C CYS A 100 15.32 4.85 -6.45
N GLU A 101 14.87 5.32 -5.28
CA GLU A 101 15.52 5.06 -3.99
C GLU A 101 15.57 3.57 -3.67
N GLU A 102 14.48 2.82 -3.92
CA GLU A 102 14.48 1.36 -3.75
C GLU A 102 15.46 0.66 -4.72
N ILE A 103 15.55 1.13 -5.97
CA ILE A 103 16.53 0.61 -6.95
C ILE A 103 17.95 0.81 -6.43
N GLU A 104 18.28 2.00 -5.92
CA GLU A 104 19.59 2.30 -5.34
C GLU A 104 19.92 1.37 -4.16
N VAL A 105 18.96 1.17 -3.26
CA VAL A 105 19.12 0.25 -2.11
C VAL A 105 19.35 -1.19 -2.58
N HIS A 106 18.58 -1.68 -3.55
CA HIS A 106 18.76 -3.03 -4.09
C HIS A 106 20.09 -3.20 -4.85
N CYS A 107 20.55 -2.15 -5.52
CA CYS A 107 21.85 -2.11 -6.20
C CYS A 107 22.99 -2.30 -5.18
N MET A 108 22.99 -1.51 -4.10
CA MET A 108 24.00 -1.58 -3.05
C MET A 108 24.03 -2.92 -2.29
N LYS A 109 22.90 -3.64 -2.27
CA LYS A 109 22.77 -4.96 -1.65
C LYS A 109 22.95 -6.14 -2.62
N PHE A 110 23.27 -5.87 -3.89
CA PHE A 110 23.37 -6.88 -4.95
C PHE A 110 22.10 -7.75 -5.13
N GLN A 111 20.92 -7.18 -4.84
CA GLN A 111 19.62 -7.85 -4.95
C GLN A 111 19.04 -7.68 -6.37
N THR A 112 19.71 -8.26 -7.37
CA THR A 112 19.43 -8.05 -8.80
C THR A 112 17.99 -8.38 -9.19
N ALA A 113 17.41 -9.47 -8.67
CA ALA A 113 16.03 -9.86 -8.97
C ALA A 113 15.01 -8.80 -8.52
N ASP A 114 15.18 -8.21 -7.34
CA ASP A 114 14.28 -7.19 -6.82
C ASP A 114 14.51 -5.84 -7.51
N LEU A 115 15.76 -5.50 -7.81
CA LEU A 115 16.10 -4.34 -8.65
C LEU A 115 15.37 -4.39 -10.00
N PHE A 116 15.45 -5.52 -10.73
CA PHE A 116 14.78 -5.67 -12.02
C PHE A 116 13.26 -5.55 -11.92
N LYS A 117 12.66 -6.07 -10.83
CA LYS A 117 11.21 -5.89 -10.58
C LYS A 117 10.85 -4.41 -10.44
N LYS A 118 11.67 -3.62 -9.75
CA LYS A 118 11.46 -2.17 -9.57
C LYS A 118 11.66 -1.38 -10.86
N VAL A 119 12.72 -1.69 -11.63
CA VAL A 119 12.93 -1.09 -12.96
C VAL A 119 11.74 -1.34 -13.89
N ARG A 120 11.19 -2.57 -13.88
CA ARG A 120 10.00 -2.91 -14.67
C ARG A 120 8.74 -2.14 -14.26
N LEU A 121 8.67 -1.63 -13.03
CA LEU A 121 7.57 -0.79 -12.57
C LEU A 121 7.64 0.63 -13.16
N LEU A 122 8.83 1.09 -13.56
CA LEU A 122 9.02 2.39 -14.22
C LEU A 122 8.74 2.35 -15.73
N SER A 123 8.93 1.20 -16.38
CA SER A 123 8.82 1.04 -17.84
C SER A 123 7.44 0.59 -18.34
N ARG A 124 6.45 0.47 -17.44
CA ARG A 124 5.06 0.12 -17.75
C ARG A 124 4.13 1.31 -17.53
#